data_AF-A0A191HVC1-F1
#
_entry.id   AF-A0A191HVC1-F1
#
_cell.length_a   1.000
_cell.length_b   1.000
_cell.length_c   1.000
_cell.angle_alpha   90.00
_cell.angle_beta   90.00
_cell.angle_gamma   90.00
#
_symmetry.space_group_name_H-M   'P 1'
#
loop_
_entity.id
_entity.type
_entity.pdbx_description
1 polymer ?
#
loop_
_entity_poly.entity_id
_entity_poly.type
_entity_poly.pdbx_seq_one_letter_code
_entity_poly.pdbx_strand_id
1 'polypeptide(L)'
;MGFVATKIYVQEREKELFTATELVGADLVNRDSYSELGVRYSALGRLTLMDLNGRVLYDSSVKDILFSHKDRPEVLSALNSGSGSSIRYSDSNATYYLYAAEKW
;
A
#
# COMPACT_ATOMS: atom_id res chain seq x y z
N MET A 1 9.65 -27.61 -8.05
CA MET A 1 10.56 -26.51 -7.69
C MET A 1 9.96 -25.12 -7.93
N GLY A 2 9.16 -24.88 -8.98
CA GLY A 2 8.57 -23.56 -9.27
C GLY A 2 7.69 -22.94 -8.18
N PHE A 3 6.77 -23.72 -7.58
CA PHE A 3 5.85 -23.19 -6.54
C PHE A 3 6.54 -22.67 -5.27
N VAL A 4 7.67 -23.29 -4.87
CA VAL A 4 8.43 -22.87 -3.69
C VAL A 4 9.17 -21.55 -3.98
N ALA A 5 9.78 -21.43 -5.16
CA ALA A 5 10.46 -20.19 -5.56
C ALA A 5 9.50 -19.00 -5.67
N THR A 6 8.29 -19.20 -6.21
CA THR A 6 7.26 -18.15 -6.26
C THR A 6 6.82 -17.72 -4.86
N LYS A 7 6.60 -18.66 -3.95
CA LYS A 7 6.21 -18.36 -2.56
C LYS A 7 7.28 -17.55 -1.84
N ILE A 8 8.56 -17.92 -1.99
CA ILE A 8 9.69 -17.17 -1.41
C ILE A 8 9.76 -15.77 -2.01
N TYR A 9 9.64 -15.66 -3.33
CA TYR A 9 9.66 -14.36 -4.01
C TYR A 9 8.57 -13.41 -3.50
N VAL A 10 7.33 -13.88 -3.38
CA VAL A 10 6.22 -13.08 -2.85
C VAL A 10 6.49 -12.64 -1.42
N GLN A 11 6.94 -13.55 -0.55
CA GLN A 11 7.26 -13.21 0.84
C GLN A 11 8.37 -12.15 0.96
N GLU A 12 9.40 -12.23 0.12
CA GLU A 12 10.45 -11.21 0.09
C GLU A 12 9.91 -9.85 -0.38
N ARG A 13 9.03 -9.82 -1.39
CA ARG A 13 8.37 -8.59 -1.82
C ARG A 13 7.42 -8.02 -0.77
N GLU A 14 6.72 -8.87 -0.02
CA GLU A 14 5.86 -8.43 1.09
C GLU A 14 6.69 -7.74 2.17
N LYS A 15 7.84 -8.31 2.56
CA LYS A 15 8.73 -7.69 3.54
C LYS A 15 9.22 -6.31 3.07
N GLU A 16 9.59 -6.18 1.79
CA GLU A 16 10.01 -4.89 1.23
C GLU A 16 8.89 -3.86 1.25
N LEU A 17 7.66 -4.27 0.91
CA LEU A 17 6.51 -3.37 0.98
C LEU A 17 6.20 -2.95 2.41
N PHE A 18 6.31 -3.84 3.40
CA PHE A 18 6.12 -3.47 4.81
C PHE A 18 7.25 -2.57 5.33
N THR A 19 8.48 -2.78 4.89
CA THR A 19 9.59 -1.87 5.20
C THR A 19 9.34 -0.49 4.58
N ALA A 20 8.83 -0.46 3.35
CA ALA A 20 8.45 0.76 2.66
C ALA A 20 7.32 1.50 3.37
N THR A 21 6.30 0.78 3.84
CA THR A 21 5.24 1.39 4.65
C THR A 21 5.86 1.97 5.91
N GLU A 22 6.65 1.22 6.69
CA GLU A 22 7.33 1.68 7.92
C GLU A 22 8.08 3.01 7.73
N LEU A 23 8.86 3.12 6.65
CA LEU A 23 9.60 4.33 6.31
C LEU A 23 8.69 5.52 5.95
N VAL A 24 7.56 5.27 5.27
CA VAL A 24 6.60 6.32 4.91
C VAL A 24 5.91 6.83 6.16
N GLY A 25 5.39 5.97 7.02
CA GLY A 25 4.64 6.45 8.18
C GLY A 25 5.52 7.09 9.26
N ALA A 26 6.79 6.71 9.37
CA ALA A 26 7.75 7.50 10.15
C ALA A 26 7.93 8.94 9.61
N ASP A 27 7.88 9.13 8.29
CA ASP A 27 7.93 10.45 7.64
C ASP A 27 6.60 11.22 7.76
N LEU A 28 5.46 10.50 7.80
CA LEU A 28 4.13 11.10 7.94
C LEU A 28 3.95 11.85 9.25
N VAL A 29 4.51 11.35 10.36
CA VAL A 29 4.35 11.96 11.70
C VAL A 29 4.91 13.39 11.77
N ASN A 30 5.79 13.77 10.84
CA ASN A 30 6.53 15.03 10.90
C ASN A 30 6.19 16.00 9.75
N ARG A 31 5.07 15.81 9.03
CA ARG A 31 4.77 16.59 7.81
C ARG A 31 3.41 17.27 7.80
N ASP A 32 3.42 18.49 7.26
CA ASP A 32 2.22 19.30 6.99
C ASP A 32 1.55 18.98 5.63
N SER A 33 2.25 18.29 4.70
CA SER A 33 1.74 17.96 3.36
C SER A 33 2.19 16.58 2.86
N TYR A 34 1.27 15.86 2.20
CA TYR A 34 1.49 14.51 1.66
C TYR A 34 2.09 14.48 0.25
N SER A 35 2.10 15.60 -0.49
CA SER A 35 2.49 15.61 -1.90
C SER A 35 3.95 15.22 -2.14
N GLU A 36 4.82 15.52 -1.18
CA GLU A 36 6.25 15.22 -1.26
C GLU A 36 6.56 13.74 -1.02
N LEU A 37 5.65 12.99 -0.38
CA LEU A 37 5.85 11.57 -0.09
C LEU A 37 5.90 10.74 -1.36
N GLY A 38 4.96 10.93 -2.30
CA GLY A 38 4.98 10.16 -3.54
C GLY A 38 6.17 10.49 -4.43
N VAL A 39 6.75 11.70 -4.34
CA VAL A 39 8.01 12.01 -5.03
C VAL A 39 9.16 11.27 -4.37
N ARG A 40 9.28 11.38 -3.03
CA ARG A 40 10.36 10.77 -2.24
C ARG A 40 10.39 9.25 -2.36
N TYR A 41 9.23 8.62 -2.35
CA TYR A 41 9.07 7.17 -2.34
C TYR A 41 8.62 6.61 -3.69
N SER A 42 8.71 7.40 -4.77
CA SER A 42 8.31 6.98 -6.13
C SER A 42 8.97 5.69 -6.61
N ALA A 43 10.22 5.43 -6.17
CA ALA A 43 10.95 4.21 -6.49
C ALA A 43 10.41 2.96 -5.77
N LEU A 44 9.67 3.12 -4.68
CA LEU A 44 9.07 2.01 -3.92
C LEU A 44 7.71 1.57 -4.50
N GLY A 45 7.12 2.39 -5.37
CA GLY A 45 5.87 2.10 -6.05
C GLY A 45 4.79 3.14 -5.81
N ARG A 46 3.54 2.72 -6.07
CA ARG A 46 2.35 3.56 -5.84
C ARG A 46 2.05 3.61 -4.35
N LEU A 47 1.85 4.82 -3.84
CA LEU A 47 1.52 5.10 -2.46
C LEU A 47 0.09 5.58 -2.37
N THR A 48 -0.67 5.07 -1.40
CA THR A 48 -2.01 5.56 -1.06
C THR A 48 -2.07 5.79 0.44
N LEU A 49 -2.42 7.02 0.85
CA LEU A 49 -2.72 7.36 2.24
C LEU A 49 -4.24 7.48 2.40
N MET A 50 -4.77 6.94 3.48
CA MET A 50 -6.19 6.99 3.78
C MET A 50 -6.46 7.16 5.27
N ASP A 51 -7.66 7.67 5.59
CA ASP A 51 -8.15 7.68 6.96
C ASP A 51 -8.68 6.30 7.40
N LEU A 52 -9.00 6.15 8.69
CA LEU A 52 -9.54 4.92 9.27
C LEU A 52 -10.95 4.56 8.75
N ASN A 53 -11.64 5.49 8.08
CA ASN A 53 -12.91 5.24 7.42
C ASN A 53 -12.72 4.73 5.98
N GLY A 54 -11.47 4.63 5.51
CA GLY A 54 -11.10 4.20 4.17
C GLY A 54 -11.25 5.29 3.12
N ARG A 55 -11.38 6.56 3.50
CA ARG A 55 -11.33 7.70 2.57
C ARG A 55 -9.88 7.93 2.17
N VAL A 56 -9.60 7.98 0.88
CA VAL A 56 -8.26 8.28 0.38
C VAL A 56 -7.98 9.77 0.54
N LEU A 57 -6.87 10.08 1.23
CA LEU A 57 -6.38 11.44 1.47
C LEU A 57 -5.31 11.85 0.45
N TYR A 58 -4.53 10.87 -0.03
CA TYR A 58 -3.49 11.08 -1.03
C TYR A 58 -3.22 9.79 -1.81
N ASP A 59 -2.89 9.93 -3.09
CA ASP A 59 -2.39 8.84 -3.92
C ASP A 59 -1.34 9.35 -4.90
N SER A 60 -0.23 8.62 -5.02
CA SER A 60 0.91 9.07 -5.84
C SER A 60 0.71 8.87 -7.34
N SER A 61 -0.28 8.10 -7.77
CA SER A 61 -0.54 7.78 -9.18
C SER A 61 -1.87 8.30 -9.71
N VAL A 62 -2.86 8.55 -8.84
CA VAL A 62 -4.21 8.98 -9.24
C VAL A 62 -4.61 10.23 -8.48
N LYS A 63 -4.94 11.31 -9.20
CA LYS A 63 -5.33 12.59 -8.59
C LYS A 63 -6.79 12.62 -8.09
N ASP A 64 -7.70 11.97 -8.82
CA ASP A 64 -9.13 11.98 -8.53
C ASP A 64 -9.63 10.59 -8.11
N ILE A 65 -9.47 10.27 -6.82
CA ILE A 65 -10.00 9.02 -6.27
C ILE A 65 -11.41 9.26 -5.74
N LEU A 66 -12.39 8.80 -6.50
CA LEU A 66 -13.82 8.91 -6.19
C LEU A 66 -14.33 7.77 -5.29
N PHE A 67 -13.53 6.72 -5.05
CA PHE A 67 -13.94 5.50 -4.35
C PHE A 67 -13.05 5.16 -3.17
N SER A 68 -13.68 4.76 -2.06
CA SER A 68 -12.99 4.22 -0.89
C SER A 68 -12.22 2.93 -1.24
N HIS A 69 -11.18 2.61 -0.48
CA HIS A 69 -10.50 1.31 -0.57
C HIS A 69 -10.71 0.44 0.69
N LYS A 70 -11.71 0.78 1.52
CA LYS A 70 -11.97 0.10 2.80
C LYS A 70 -12.18 -1.41 2.65
N ASP A 71 -12.82 -1.83 1.57
CA ASP A 71 -13.19 -3.23 1.34
C ASP A 71 -12.05 -4.05 0.71
N ARG A 72 -10.87 -3.45 0.49
CA ARG A 72 -9.73 -4.20 -0.01
C ARG A 72 -9.19 -5.15 1.07
N PRO A 73 -8.81 -6.38 0.72
CA PRO A 73 -8.43 -7.39 1.69
C PRO A 73 -7.21 -7.00 2.54
N GLU A 74 -6.22 -6.31 1.95
CA GLU A 74 -5.07 -5.79 2.69
C GLU A 74 -5.47 -4.70 3.69
N VAL A 75 -6.44 -3.85 3.32
CA VAL A 75 -6.94 -2.76 4.17
C VAL A 75 -7.78 -3.32 5.33
N LEU A 76 -8.69 -4.26 5.05
CA LEU A 76 -9.47 -4.95 6.09
C LEU A 76 -8.56 -5.65 7.10
N SER A 77 -7.51 -6.32 6.61
CA SER A 77 -6.52 -6.96 7.48
C SER A 77 -5.78 -5.94 8.33
N ALA A 78 -5.26 -4.86 7.74
CA ALA A 78 -4.58 -3.80 8.48
C ALA A 78 -5.48 -3.13 9.54
N LEU A 79 -6.76 -2.90 9.23
CA LEU A 79 -7.72 -2.36 10.19
C LEU A 79 -7.91 -3.28 11.39
N ASN A 80 -7.94 -4.61 11.17
CA ASN A 80 -8.17 -5.62 12.21
C ASN A 80 -6.90 -5.99 13.00
N SER A 81 -5.77 -6.24 12.33
CA SER A 81 -4.53 -6.76 12.92
C SER A 81 -3.37 -5.78 12.94
N GLY A 82 -3.54 -4.55 12.44
CA GLY A 82 -2.47 -3.56 12.24
C GLY A 82 -1.72 -3.77 10.92
N SER A 83 -1.45 -5.03 10.60
CA SER A 83 -0.87 -5.60 9.38
C SER A 83 -1.81 -6.06 8.26
N GLY A 84 -1.51 -5.88 6.96
CA GLY A 84 -2.20 -6.61 5.89
C GLY A 84 -1.50 -6.60 4.53
N SER A 85 -1.56 -7.71 3.78
CA SER A 85 -1.11 -7.78 2.39
C SER A 85 -2.08 -8.59 1.52
N SER A 86 -2.10 -8.30 0.22
CA SER A 86 -2.90 -9.07 -0.74
C SER A 86 -2.31 -8.99 -2.14
N ILE A 87 -2.44 -10.08 -2.91
CA ILE A 87 -2.27 -10.03 -4.36
C ILE A 87 -3.66 -9.81 -4.96
N ARG A 88 -3.84 -8.68 -5.65
CA ARG A 88 -5.12 -8.30 -6.28
C ARG A 88 -4.92 -7.91 -7.73
N TYR A 89 -5.91 -8.25 -8.55
CA TYR A 89 -6.03 -7.71 -9.89
C TYR A 89 -6.45 -6.24 -9.85
N SER A 90 -5.77 -5.40 -10.64
CA SER A 90 -6.09 -3.99 -10.82
C SER A 90 -6.88 -3.80 -12.10
N ASP A 91 -8.16 -3.46 -11.95
CA ASP A 91 -9.09 -3.27 -13.08
C ASP A 91 -8.70 -2.08 -13.98
N SER A 92 -8.03 -1.07 -13.42
CA SER A 92 -7.66 0.15 -14.16
C SER A 92 -6.54 -0.06 -15.19
N ASN A 93 -5.71 -1.09 -15.01
CA ASN A 93 -4.56 -1.36 -15.90
C ASN A 93 -4.33 -2.86 -16.15
N ALA A 94 -5.35 -3.66 -15.88
CA ALA A 94 -5.41 -5.09 -16.19
C ALA A 94 -4.23 -5.93 -15.66
N THR A 95 -3.69 -5.60 -14.49
CA THR A 95 -2.44 -6.18 -13.96
C THR A 95 -2.59 -6.64 -12.52
N TYR A 96 -1.95 -7.76 -12.15
CA TYR A 96 -1.85 -8.19 -10.75
C TYR A 96 -0.75 -7.41 -10.02
N TYR A 97 -1.08 -6.94 -8.83
CA TYR A 97 -0.12 -6.31 -7.92
C TYR A 97 -0.16 -6.98 -6.56
N LEU A 98 1.00 -6.95 -5.91
CA LEU A 98 1.08 -7.16 -4.47
C LEU A 98 0.91 -5.80 -3.78
N TYR A 99 -0.05 -5.73 -2.86
CA TYR A 99 -0.30 -4.57 -2.03
C TYR A 99 -0.02 -4.91 -0.56
N ALA A 100 0.50 -3.93 0.18
CA ALA A 100 0.64 -3.99 1.62
C ALA A 100 -0.01 -2.74 2.23
N ALA A 101 -0.57 -2.90 3.43
CA ALA A 101 -1.20 -1.84 4.20
C ALA A 101 -0.81 -1.99 5.68
N GLU A 102 -0.55 -0.85 6.32
CA GLU A 102 -0.30 -0.76 7.76
C GLU A 102 -1.22 0.29 8.38
N LYS A 103 -1.69 0.02 9.59
CA LYS A 103 -2.44 0.95 10.43
C LYS A 103 -1.49 1.55 11.47
N TRP A 104 -1.55 2.87 11.59
CA TRP A 104 -0.66 3.72 12.38
C TRP A 104 -1.50 4.60 13.30
#